data_AF-A0A923CXD6-F1
#
_entry.id   AF-A0A923CXD6-F1
#
_cell.length_a   1.000
_cell.length_b   1.000
_cell.length_c   1.000
_cell.angle_alpha   90.00
_cell.angle_beta   90.00
_cell.angle_gamma   90.00
#
_symmetry.space_group_name_H-M   'P 1'
#
loop_
_entity.id
_entity.type
_entity.pdbx_description
1 polymer ?
#
loop_
_entity_poly.entity_id
_entity_poly.type
_entity_poly.pdbx_seq_one_letter_code
_entity_poly.pdbx_strand_id
1 'polypeptide(L)'
;MLCPSEREIGHRDRVIVMRDHLVNVVDAPELSDFILPALMRRGPLQIAVSTGDKAPLVAKRLRHRLESQFGDEWGEYLELLGRVRELAAERVPDRDVRRTVVEVAADSDLLERVRCGELPSAEEVLAELLGNGGAQ
;
A
#
# COMPACT_ATOMS: atom_id res chain seq x y z
N MET A 1 -24.10 -20.76 -12.47
CA MET A 1 -23.13 -21.28 -13.45
C MET A 1 -22.06 -21.98 -12.64
N LEU A 2 -22.22 -23.31 -12.55
CA LEU A 2 -21.42 -24.35 -11.88
C LEU A 2 -20.63 -23.94 -10.61
N CYS A 3 -21.27 -24.10 -9.45
CA CYS A 3 -20.55 -24.53 -8.25
C CYS A 3 -19.89 -25.88 -8.59
N PRO A 4 -18.56 -26.02 -8.59
CA PRO A 4 -17.98 -27.34 -8.48
C PRO A 4 -18.34 -27.82 -7.08
N SER A 5 -19.13 -28.89 -7.03
CA SER A 5 -19.43 -29.71 -5.87
C SER A 5 -18.26 -29.72 -4.89
N GLU A 6 -18.54 -29.43 -3.61
CA GLU A 6 -17.76 -29.85 -2.44
C GLU A 6 -16.45 -30.54 -2.84
N ARG A 7 -15.44 -29.75 -3.25
CA ARG A 7 -14.09 -30.30 -3.40
C ARG A 7 -13.81 -30.84 -2.01
N GLU A 8 -13.50 -32.13 -1.89
CA GLU A 8 -13.15 -32.82 -0.64
C GLU A 8 -11.87 -32.20 -0.06
N ILE A 9 -11.97 -30.97 0.41
CA ILE A 9 -10.95 -30.27 1.16
C ILE A 9 -10.99 -30.98 2.51
N GLY A 10 -10.03 -31.87 2.72
CA GLY A 10 -9.93 -32.63 3.95
C GLY A 10 -9.85 -31.68 5.14
N HIS A 11 -10.34 -32.11 6.29
CA HIS A 11 -10.46 -31.31 7.52
C HIS A 11 -9.12 -30.77 8.09
N ARG A 12 -8.00 -30.92 7.37
CA ARG A 12 -6.64 -30.50 7.73
C ARG A 12 -6.05 -29.42 6.81
N ASP A 13 -6.72 -29.06 5.72
CA ASP A 13 -6.15 -28.16 4.72
C ASP A 13 -6.34 -26.69 5.14
N ARG A 14 -5.27 -25.89 5.05
CA ARG A 14 -5.35 -24.44 5.27
C ARG A 14 -5.95 -23.78 4.03
N VAL A 15 -7.16 -23.24 4.19
CA VAL A 15 -7.93 -22.67 3.09
C VAL A 15 -8.20 -21.19 3.31
N ILE A 16 -7.97 -20.39 2.27
CA ILE A 16 -8.33 -18.97 2.23
C ILE A 16 -9.49 -18.78 1.27
N VAL A 17 -10.56 -18.15 1.74
CA VAL A 17 -11.76 -17.83 0.95
C VAL A 17 -11.93 -16.32 0.88
N MET A 18 -12.05 -15.79 -0.34
CA MET A 18 -12.35 -14.38 -0.59
C MET A 18 -13.83 -14.16 -0.96
N ARG A 19 -14.32 -12.92 -0.86
CA ARG A 19 -15.72 -12.59 -1.19
C ARG A 19 -16.04 -12.98 -2.64
N ASP A 20 -17.15 -13.69 -2.81
CA ASP A 20 -17.61 -14.32 -4.06
C ASP A 20 -16.70 -15.43 -4.63
N HIS A 21 -16.05 -16.18 -3.73
CA HIS A 21 -15.61 -17.59 -3.86
C HIS A 21 -14.35 -17.89 -4.68
N LEU A 22 -13.26 -17.14 -4.45
CA LEU A 22 -11.92 -17.65 -4.75
C LEU A 22 -11.37 -18.43 -3.55
N VAL A 23 -10.86 -19.64 -3.81
CA VAL A 23 -10.28 -20.56 -2.83
C VAL A 23 -8.78 -20.70 -3.08
N ASN A 24 -7.95 -20.55 -2.06
CA ASN A 24 -6.55 -20.97 -2.10
C ASN A 24 -6.33 -22.04 -1.04
N VAL A 25 -5.79 -23.18 -1.46
CA VAL A 25 -5.38 -24.30 -0.61
C VAL A 25 -3.85 -24.29 -0.56
N VAL A 26 -3.29 -23.93 0.59
CA VAL A 26 -1.88 -23.55 0.75
C VAL A 26 -0.89 -24.63 0.31
N ASP A 27 -1.29 -25.90 0.39
CA ASP A 27 -0.47 -27.06 0.04
C ASP A 27 -1.01 -27.87 -1.16
N ALA A 28 -2.05 -27.37 -1.85
CA ALA A 28 -2.64 -27.98 -3.04
C ALA A 28 -2.92 -26.92 -4.12
N PRO A 29 -1.89 -26.47 -4.86
CA PRO A 29 -2.03 -25.44 -5.89
C PRO A 29 -3.08 -25.78 -6.97
N GLU A 30 -3.24 -27.05 -7.31
CA GLU A 30 -4.22 -27.57 -8.26
C GLU A 30 -5.67 -27.42 -7.79
N LEU A 31 -5.89 -27.31 -6.48
CA LEU A 31 -7.21 -27.04 -5.89
C LEU A 31 -7.44 -25.55 -5.66
N SER A 32 -6.45 -24.70 -5.99
CA SER A 32 -6.49 -23.26 -5.74
C SER A 32 -6.89 -22.47 -6.99
N ASP A 33 -7.75 -21.49 -6.81
CA ASP A 33 -8.17 -20.54 -7.84
C ASP A 33 -7.17 -19.37 -7.99
N PHE A 34 -6.24 -19.19 -7.02
CA PHE A 34 -5.23 -18.13 -7.03
C PHE A 34 -3.98 -18.50 -6.22
N ILE A 35 -2.92 -17.69 -6.35
CA ILE A 35 -1.64 -17.85 -5.62
C ILE A 35 -1.44 -16.66 -4.68
N LEU A 36 -1.07 -16.95 -3.43
CA LEU A 36 -0.75 -15.91 -2.46
C LEU A 36 0.60 -15.25 -2.77
N PRO A 37 0.66 -13.91 -2.87
CA PRO A 37 1.92 -13.22 -3.04
C PRO A 37 2.72 -13.16 -1.74
N ALA A 38 4.02 -12.91 -1.85
CA ALA A 38 4.83 -12.47 -0.72
C ALA A 38 4.49 -11.01 -0.40
N LEU A 39 3.86 -10.76 0.75
CA LEU A 39 3.33 -9.44 1.14
C LEU A 39 4.21 -8.76 2.20
N MET A 40 4.54 -7.50 1.97
CA MET A 40 5.15 -6.57 2.93
C MET A 40 4.12 -5.50 3.33
N ARG A 41 4.14 -5.06 4.60
CA ARG A 41 3.31 -3.95 5.11
C ARG A 41 4.13 -2.97 5.95
N ARG A 42 3.87 -1.67 5.78
CA ARG A 42 4.36 -0.54 6.61
C ARG A 42 3.22 0.46 6.78
N GLY A 43 2.48 0.38 7.89
CA GLY A 43 1.23 1.13 8.05
C GLY A 43 0.30 0.96 6.84
N PRO A 44 -0.12 2.04 6.15
CA PRO A 44 -0.94 1.96 4.95
C PRO A 44 -0.21 1.46 3.68
N LEU A 45 1.13 1.43 3.65
CA LEU A 45 1.88 0.88 2.51
C LEU A 45 1.76 -0.65 2.48
N GLN A 46 1.34 -1.19 1.33
CA GLN A 46 1.36 -2.62 1.06
C GLN A 46 2.08 -2.89 -0.27
N ILE A 47 3.06 -3.80 -0.25
CA ILE A 47 3.73 -4.26 -1.47
C ILE A 47 3.60 -5.77 -1.57
N ALA A 48 2.98 -6.24 -2.65
CA ALA A 48 2.79 -7.65 -2.95
C ALA A 48 3.71 -8.07 -4.11
N VAL A 49 4.54 -9.09 -3.88
CA VAL A 49 5.40 -9.67 -4.90
C VAL A 49 4.87 -11.05 -5.27
N SER A 50 4.57 -11.25 -6.55
CA SER A 50 4.17 -12.55 -7.09
C SER A 50 5.03 -12.91 -8.30
N THR A 51 5.37 -14.19 -8.40
CA THR A 51 6.01 -14.79 -9.58
C THR A 51 5.07 -15.80 -10.27
N GLY A 52 3.77 -15.75 -9.94
CA GLY A 52 2.88 -16.89 -10.14
C GLY A 52 3.37 -18.11 -9.36
N ASP A 53 3.25 -19.30 -9.95
CA ASP A 53 3.68 -20.59 -9.41
C ASP A 53 5.17 -20.89 -9.67
N LYS A 54 5.83 -20.08 -10.50
CA LYS A 54 7.14 -20.42 -11.05
C LYS A 54 8.28 -20.37 -10.04
N ALA A 55 8.29 -19.36 -9.15
CA ALA A 55 9.44 -19.11 -8.28
C ALA A 55 9.08 -18.48 -6.91
N PRO A 56 8.32 -19.17 -6.03
CA PRO A 56 7.94 -18.65 -4.72
C PRO A 56 9.11 -18.17 -3.86
N LEU A 57 10.26 -18.85 -3.95
CA LEU A 57 11.48 -18.44 -3.25
C LEU A 57 12.01 -17.09 -3.73
N VAL A 58 11.89 -16.77 -5.02
CA VAL A 58 12.30 -15.48 -5.59
C VAL A 58 11.35 -14.37 -5.10
N ALA A 59 10.04 -14.62 -5.10
CA ALA A 59 9.06 -13.68 -4.55
C ALA A 59 9.37 -13.34 -3.09
N LYS A 60 9.66 -14.36 -2.26
CA LYS A 60 10.06 -14.17 -0.85
C LYS A 60 11.36 -13.36 -0.71
N ARG A 61 12.38 -13.65 -1.52
CA ARG A 61 13.66 -12.91 -1.52
C ARG A 61 13.49 -11.45 -1.93
N LEU A 62 12.66 -11.16 -2.94
CA LEU A 62 12.36 -9.80 -3.36
C LEU A 62 11.60 -9.04 -2.27
N ARG A 63 10.58 -9.64 -1.66
CA ARG A 63 9.89 -9.05 -0.50
C ARG A 63 10.88 -8.68 0.62
N HIS A 64 11.82 -9.56 0.96
CA HIS A 64 12.83 -9.25 1.97
C HIS A 64 13.76 -8.10 1.60
N ARG A 65 14.14 -7.97 0.32
CA ARG A 65 14.91 -6.82 -0.16
C ARG A 65 14.09 -5.53 -0.04
N LEU A 66 12.80 -5.57 -0.36
CA LEU A 66 11.91 -4.43 -0.21
C LEU A 66 11.74 -4.06 1.28
N GLU A 67 11.65 -5.03 2.19
CA GLU A 67 11.59 -4.77 3.63
C GLU A 67 12.79 -3.95 4.15
N SER A 68 13.96 -4.07 3.53
CA SER A 68 15.15 -3.26 3.85
C SER A 68 15.18 -1.87 3.18
N GLN A 69 14.41 -1.67 2.11
CA GLN A 69 14.35 -0.40 1.39
C GLN A 69 13.21 0.49 1.88
N PHE A 70 12.14 -0.13 2.35
CA PHE A 70 10.94 0.52 2.84
C PHE A 70 10.83 0.25 4.35
N GLY A 71 11.43 1.14 5.15
CA GLY A 71 11.33 1.05 6.60
C GLY A 71 9.98 1.56 7.13
N ASP A 72 9.88 1.70 8.45
CA ASP A 72 8.65 2.10 9.13
C ASP A 72 8.27 3.56 8.86
N GLU A 73 9.23 4.40 8.44
CA GLU A 73 9.02 5.80 8.05
C GLU A 73 7.95 5.96 6.96
N TRP A 74 7.80 4.94 6.10
CA TRP A 74 6.80 4.96 5.02
C TRP A 74 5.39 4.94 5.57
N GLY A 75 5.18 4.31 6.72
CA GLY A 75 3.90 4.32 7.39
C GLY A 75 3.54 5.74 7.83
N GLU A 76 4.44 6.39 8.55
CA GLU A 76 4.25 7.76 9.06
C GLU A 76 4.10 8.78 7.94
N TYR A 77 4.94 8.68 6.91
CA TYR A 77 4.88 9.52 5.71
C TYR A 77 3.52 9.44 5.01
N LEU A 78 3.00 8.23 4.78
CA LEU A 78 1.73 8.06 4.08
C LEU A 78 0.53 8.48 4.92
N GLU A 79 0.56 8.28 6.24
CA GLU A 79 -0.46 8.82 7.15
C GLU A 79 -0.48 10.34 7.10
N LEU A 80 0.69 10.98 7.13
CA LEU A 80 0.81 12.43 7.01
C LEU A 80 0.29 12.94 5.66
N LEU A 81 0.71 12.32 4.55
CA LEU A 81 0.25 12.68 3.20
C LEU A 81 -1.26 12.50 3.05
N GLY A 82 -1.83 11.47 3.67
CA GLY A 82 -3.28 11.26 3.78
C GLY A 82 -3.98 12.44 4.44
N ARG A 83 -3.48 12.88 5.60
CA ARG A 83 -4.01 14.05 6.31
C ARG A 83 -3.88 15.35 5.51
N VAL A 84 -2.75 15.56 4.82
CA VAL A 84 -2.57 16.74 3.94
C VAL A 84 -3.64 16.76 2.84
N ARG A 85 -3.91 15.60 2.22
CA ARG A 85 -4.96 15.48 1.20
C ARG A 85 -6.36 15.77 1.76
N GLU A 86 -6.67 15.30 2.97
CA GLU A 86 -7.94 15.59 3.64
C GLU A 86 -8.09 17.09 3.92
N LEU A 87 -7.08 17.72 4.53
CA LEU A 87 -7.09 19.16 4.79
C LEU A 87 -7.18 20.00 3.51
N ALA A 88 -6.49 19.60 2.45
CA ALA A 88 -6.59 20.26 1.15
C ALA A 88 -8.03 20.15 0.60
N ALA A 89 -8.69 19.00 0.75
CA ALA A 89 -10.09 18.80 0.37
C ALA A 89 -11.06 19.73 1.12
N GLU A 90 -10.77 20.02 2.39
CA GLU A 90 -11.59 20.90 3.22
C GLU A 90 -11.34 22.39 2.96
N ARG A 91 -10.07 22.79 2.76
CA ARG A 91 -9.66 24.20 2.82
C ARG A 91 -9.40 24.85 1.47
N VAL A 92 -9.15 24.07 0.41
CA VAL A 92 -8.84 24.60 -0.92
C VAL A 92 -10.05 24.38 -1.83
N PRO A 93 -10.80 25.43 -2.22
CA PRO A 93 -12.02 25.28 -3.03
C PRO A 93 -11.75 24.78 -4.44
N ASP A 94 -10.64 25.21 -5.03
CA ASP A 94 -10.27 24.87 -6.40
C ASP A 94 -9.75 23.44 -6.51
N ARG A 95 -10.33 22.67 -7.44
CA ARG A 95 -10.02 21.25 -7.62
C ARG A 95 -8.62 21.02 -8.20
N ASP A 96 -8.18 21.87 -9.13
CA ASP A 96 -6.89 21.72 -9.76
C ASP A 96 -5.77 22.11 -8.80
N VAL A 97 -5.97 23.17 -7.99
CA VAL A 97 -5.04 23.53 -6.91
C VAL A 97 -4.92 22.41 -5.88
N ARG A 98 -6.03 21.78 -5.47
CA ARG A 98 -5.98 20.61 -4.57
C ARG A 98 -5.12 19.48 -5.11
N ARG A 99 -5.30 19.13 -6.40
CA ARG A 99 -4.51 18.07 -7.04
C ARG A 99 -3.03 18.45 -7.01
N THR A 100 -2.69 19.66 -7.44
CA THR A 100 -1.31 20.15 -7.47
C THR A 100 -0.68 20.12 -6.08
N VAL A 101 -1.39 20.55 -5.02
CA VAL A 101 -0.87 20.52 -3.65
C VAL A 101 -0.51 19.09 -3.23
N VAL A 102 -1.37 18.11 -3.51
CA VAL A 102 -1.11 16.71 -3.14
C VAL A 102 0.04 16.11 -3.97
N GLU A 103 0.13 16.45 -5.26
CA GLU A 103 1.23 16.03 -6.13
C GLU A 103 2.57 16.61 -5.62
N VAL A 104 2.62 17.92 -5.37
CA VAL A 104 3.83 18.58 -4.85
C VAL A 104 4.19 18.06 -3.46
N ALA A 105 3.22 17.79 -2.58
CA ALA A 105 3.49 17.17 -1.29
C ALA A 105 4.15 15.79 -1.44
N ALA A 106 3.68 14.98 -2.39
CA ALA A 106 4.20 13.64 -2.64
C ALA A 106 5.61 13.64 -3.26
N ASP A 107 5.92 14.67 -4.05
CA ASP A 107 7.22 14.84 -4.72
C ASP A 107 8.22 15.71 -3.90
N SER A 108 7.81 16.20 -2.73
CA SER A 108 8.64 17.00 -1.83
C SER A 108 9.66 16.17 -1.06
N ASP A 109 10.49 16.85 -0.27
CA ASP A 109 11.43 16.24 0.69
C ASP A 109 10.75 15.66 1.95
N LEU A 110 9.42 15.65 2.00
CA LEU A 110 8.66 15.22 3.18
C LEU A 110 9.00 13.81 3.66
N LEU A 111 9.25 12.87 2.75
CA LEU A 111 9.70 11.53 3.14
C LEU A 111 11.07 11.56 3.83
N GLU A 112 12.01 12.38 3.35
CA GLU A 112 13.33 12.50 3.96
C GLU A 112 13.26 13.20 5.32
N ARG A 113 12.37 14.19 5.47
CA ARG A 113 12.08 14.83 6.76
C ARG A 113 11.59 13.80 7.78
N VAL A 114 10.62 12.98 7.41
CA VAL A 114 10.11 11.88 8.26
C VAL A 114 11.22 10.87 8.59
N ARG A 115 12.09 10.51 7.63
CA ARG A 115 13.27 9.66 7.88
C ARG A 115 14.23 10.22 8.91
N CYS A 116 14.39 11.54 8.95
CA CYS A 116 15.21 12.24 9.93
C CYS A 116 14.50 12.41 11.29
N GLY A 117 13.28 11.89 11.46
CA GLY A 117 12.47 12.02 12.67
C GLY A 117 11.72 13.33 12.77
N GLU A 118 11.69 14.13 11.71
CA GLU A 118 10.88 15.34 11.64
C GLU A 118 9.45 14.95 11.24
N LEU A 119 8.50 15.17 12.14
CA LEU A 119 7.09 14.85 11.93
C LEU A 119 6.27 16.14 11.93
N PRO A 120 6.26 16.91 10.82
CA PRO A 120 5.44 18.10 10.73
C PRO A 120 3.96 17.72 10.75
N SER A 121 3.14 18.66 11.22
CA SER A 121 1.69 18.56 11.10
C SER A 121 1.25 18.71 9.64
N ALA A 122 0.07 18.18 9.32
CA ALA A 122 -0.48 18.32 7.98
C ALA A 122 -0.82 19.78 7.65
N GLU A 123 -1.17 20.57 8.66
CA GLU A 123 -1.40 22.01 8.58
C GLU A 123 -0.13 22.78 8.20
N GLU A 124 1.02 22.46 8.81
CA GLU A 124 2.31 23.08 8.49
C GLU A 124 2.69 22.78 7.04
N VAL A 125 2.64 21.52 6.64
CA VAL A 125 2.95 21.11 5.25
C VAL A 125 2.00 21.81 4.26
N LEU A 126 0.69 21.83 4.53
CA LEU A 126 -0.27 22.49 3.65
C LEU A 126 -0.01 24.00 3.56
N ALA A 127 0.32 24.66 4.68
CA ALA A 127 0.65 26.07 4.71
C ALA A 127 1.93 26.39 3.93
N GLU A 128 2.98 25.57 4.06
CA GLU A 128 4.22 25.68 3.28
C GLU A 128 3.93 25.59 1.78
N LEU A 129 3.14 24.60 1.36
CA LEU A 129 2.82 24.37 -0.06
C LEU A 129 1.96 25.49 -0.67
N LEU A 130 0.97 25.98 0.08
CA LEU A 130 0.13 27.09 -0.37
C LEU A 130 0.89 28.43 -0.36
N GLY A 131 1.81 28.63 0.57
CA GLY A 131 2.67 29.81 0.65
C GLY A 131 3.69 29.88 -0.50
N ASN A 132 4.19 28.73 -0.95
CA ASN A 132 5.14 28.63 -2.06
C ASN A 132 4.46 28.69 -3.45
N GLY A 133 3.14 28.47 -3.52
CA GLY A 133 2.34 28.55 -4.75
C GLY A 133 2.06 29.96 -5.27
N GLY A 134 2.58 31.00 -4.61
CA GLY A 134 2.43 32.41 -5.00
C GLY A 134 3.54 32.98 -5.89
N ALA A 135 4.54 32.17 -6.27
CA ALA A 135 5.63 32.59 -7.14
C ALA A 135 5.84 31.57 -8.27
N GLN A 136 5.06 31.72 -9.34
CA GLN A 136 5.38 31.29 -10.70
C GLN A 136 4.45 31.97 -11.69
#